data_AF-D4ZJB9-F1
#
_entry.id   AF-D4ZJB9-F1
#
_cell.length_a   1.000
_cell.length_b   1.000
_cell.length_c   1.000
_cell.angle_alpha   90.00
_cell.angle_beta   90.00
_cell.angle_gamma   90.00
#
_symmetry.space_group_name_H-M   'P 1'
#
loop_
_entity.id
_entity.type
_entity.pdbx_description
1 polymer ?
#
loop_
_entity_poly.entity_id
_entity_poly.type
_entity_poly.pdbx_seq_one_letter_code
_entity_poly.pdbx_strand_id
1 'polypeptide(L)'
;MQLRDYQQQAVDSAVKHFKTSPDSAVLVLPTGAGKSIVIAELARIANGRVLVLTHVKELVAQNAEKVGILTAAAGIYSAGLNQKSTDNKTIVASIQSAVRAKEKFSSPFSLVIIDECHRISQDKDSQYQLLLTHLKSINPKIRLLGLTATPYRLDLGWIYRHHYHGKVGNPDKAVFEQCIFELPMRPLIKRGYLSTPKIFDGLSAQYDFSSIKASTSGQYQEAEVNDLLSHCGRATTAIVKQLVQIGSSRQGVIIFAATVRHAEEILKLLSAEQAALITGKTSTEQRDSLIEQFKARKIKYLINVAVLTTGFDAPHVDLIAILRPTASVSLFQQMVGRGLRICEGKSECLIIDYAANGYDLYFPEVGQNKPNSKSVPVQVHCPVCDFANIFWGLVDDDGDIIEHFGRRCQALIEQEGQKKQCDFRFRSKVCPNCGEENDIAAKICHSCDAMLIDPDKRLKEVLQQKHHHLFKCDAMLFEEDKDRLKIRYIDIDGNDFCQYFNFKTKAQIRAFYAIFVLSHTRTPGLKHPRYSKVQEVIATRDLFRKPDILLLKKHKKGWDLQETFFDYQGRYQTESKFLN
;
A
#
# COMPACT_ATOMS: atom_id res chain seq x y z
N MET A 1 10.50 -3.55 33.78
CA MET A 1 10.81 -2.70 32.62
C MET A 1 9.68 -1.71 32.44
N GLN A 2 9.97 -0.42 32.24
CA GLN A 2 8.95 0.59 31.96
C GLN A 2 8.73 0.67 30.44
N LEU A 3 7.47 0.69 30.01
CA LEU A 3 7.12 0.87 28.61
C LEU A 3 7.31 2.32 28.18
N ARG A 4 7.65 2.53 26.90
CA ARG A 4 7.59 3.86 26.29
C ARG A 4 6.13 4.29 26.12
N ASP A 5 5.86 5.59 26.12
CA ASP A 5 4.49 6.13 26.06
C ASP A 5 3.66 5.54 24.91
N TYR A 6 4.22 5.45 23.71
CA TYR A 6 3.50 4.90 22.55
C TYR A 6 3.25 3.38 22.67
N GLN A 7 4.09 2.64 23.40
CA GLN A 7 3.89 1.22 23.66
C GLN A 7 2.76 1.06 24.68
N GLN A 8 2.74 1.89 25.72
CA GLN A 8 1.64 1.94 26.69
C GLN A 8 0.33 2.31 26.02
N GLN A 9 0.30 3.33 25.16
CA GLN A 9 -0.88 3.71 24.38
C GLN A 9 -1.40 2.56 23.50
N ALA A 10 -0.51 1.81 22.85
CA ALA A 10 -0.91 0.64 22.06
C ALA A 10 -1.55 -0.46 22.94
N VAL A 11 -0.99 -0.72 24.13
CA VAL A 11 -1.54 -1.65 25.12
C VAL A 11 -2.90 -1.16 25.62
N ASP A 12 -3.01 0.11 26.00
CA ASP A 12 -4.24 0.72 26.52
C ASP A 12 -5.36 0.71 25.47
N SER A 13 -5.04 0.97 24.19
CA SER A 13 -5.99 0.85 23.09
C SER A 13 -6.54 -0.57 22.96
N ALA A 14 -5.68 -1.59 23.03
CA ALA A 14 -6.11 -2.99 22.98
C ALA A 14 -6.98 -3.37 24.19
N VAL A 15 -6.60 -2.95 25.40
CA VAL A 15 -7.38 -3.19 26.61
C VAL A 15 -8.74 -2.50 26.55
N LYS A 16 -8.77 -1.22 26.16
CA LYS A 16 -10.00 -0.44 26.01
C LYS A 16 -10.95 -1.12 25.01
N HIS A 17 -10.43 -1.49 23.85
CA HIS A 17 -11.21 -2.17 22.80
C HIS A 17 -11.83 -3.48 23.30
N PHE A 18 -11.02 -4.39 23.86
CA PHE A 18 -11.54 -5.71 24.26
C PHE A 18 -12.41 -5.71 25.52
N LYS A 19 -12.38 -4.64 26.31
CA LYS A 19 -13.35 -4.38 27.39
C LYS A 19 -14.74 -4.01 26.85
N THR A 20 -14.82 -3.34 25.70
CA THR A 20 -16.09 -2.82 25.15
C THR A 20 -16.61 -3.60 23.96
N SER A 21 -15.75 -4.32 23.24
CA SER A 21 -16.12 -5.07 22.02
C SER A 21 -15.43 -6.43 21.94
N PRO A 22 -16.10 -7.47 21.40
CA PRO A 22 -15.49 -8.73 21.05
C PRO A 22 -14.73 -8.74 19.72
N ASP A 23 -14.85 -7.68 18.93
CA ASP A 23 -14.40 -7.66 17.55
C ASP A 23 -12.88 -7.84 17.43
N SER A 24 -12.43 -8.47 16.35
CA SER A 24 -11.01 -8.60 16.08
C SER A 24 -10.38 -7.23 15.80
N ALA A 25 -9.16 -7.03 16.29
CA ALA A 25 -8.48 -5.75 16.17
C ALA A 25 -7.03 -5.89 15.68
N VAL A 26 -6.47 -4.82 15.13
CA VAL A 26 -5.07 -4.74 14.73
C VAL A 26 -4.40 -3.47 15.30
N LEU A 27 -3.15 -3.63 15.74
CA LEU A 27 -2.23 -2.55 16.07
C LEU A 27 -1.19 -2.42 14.96
N VAL A 28 -1.00 -1.21 14.46
CA VAL A 28 -0.01 -0.90 13.43
C VAL A 28 1.18 -0.20 14.08
N LEU A 29 2.30 -0.91 14.20
CA LEU A 29 3.55 -0.36 14.74
C LEU A 29 4.73 -0.66 13.80
N PRO A 30 5.52 0.35 13.43
CA PRO A 30 6.56 0.23 12.43
C PRO A 30 7.69 -0.67 12.93
N THR A 31 8.50 -1.15 12.00
CA THR A 31 9.68 -1.95 12.34
C THR A 31 10.61 -1.15 13.24
N GLY A 32 11.10 -1.78 14.32
CA GLY A 32 11.93 -1.11 15.33
C GLY A 32 11.16 -0.44 16.47
N ALA A 33 9.83 -0.31 16.40
CA ALA A 33 9.03 0.26 17.50
C ALA A 33 8.97 -0.60 18.77
N GLY A 34 9.43 -1.86 18.71
CA GLY A 34 9.37 -2.81 19.82
C GLY A 34 8.03 -3.54 19.95
N LYS A 35 7.46 -4.01 18.82
CA LYS A 35 6.23 -4.82 18.80
C LYS A 35 6.26 -5.98 19.80
N SER A 36 7.38 -6.72 19.87
CA SER A 36 7.54 -7.84 20.80
C SER A 36 7.39 -7.45 22.28
N ILE A 37 7.72 -6.21 22.65
CA ILE A 37 7.51 -5.70 24.01
C ILE A 37 6.02 -5.45 24.28
N VAL A 38 5.29 -4.90 23.30
CA VAL A 38 3.83 -4.73 23.38
C VAL A 38 3.13 -6.09 23.50
N ILE A 39 3.56 -7.09 22.71
CA ILE A 39 3.05 -8.46 22.78
C ILE A 39 3.28 -9.04 24.19
N ALA A 40 4.50 -8.91 24.72
CA ALA A 40 4.86 -9.42 26.02
C ALA A 40 4.06 -8.77 27.14
N GLU A 41 3.83 -7.45 27.09
CA GLU A 41 2.99 -6.77 28.07
C GLU A 41 1.53 -7.23 28.00
N LEU A 42 0.95 -7.32 26.80
CA LEU A 42 -0.41 -7.83 26.62
C LEU A 42 -0.56 -9.25 27.16
N ALA A 43 0.44 -10.10 26.93
CA ALA A 43 0.49 -11.45 27.49
C ALA A 43 0.58 -11.46 29.02
N ARG A 44 1.30 -10.49 29.61
CA ARG A 44 1.43 -10.31 31.06
C ARG A 44 0.08 -9.99 31.70
N ILE A 45 -0.60 -8.96 31.19
CA ILE A 45 -1.82 -8.40 31.78
C ILE A 45 -3.09 -9.15 31.40
N ALA A 46 -3.05 -10.00 30.36
CA ALA A 46 -4.19 -10.80 29.98
C ALA A 46 -4.60 -11.77 31.12
N ASN A 47 -5.91 -11.82 31.36
CA ASN A 47 -6.53 -12.83 32.21
C ASN A 47 -6.68 -14.13 31.41
N GLY A 48 -6.23 -15.26 31.96
CA GLY A 48 -6.25 -16.55 31.26
C GLY A 48 -5.01 -16.79 30.38
N ARG A 49 -5.13 -17.73 29.44
CA ARG A 49 -4.01 -18.18 28.59
C ARG A 49 -3.91 -17.35 27.32
N VAL A 50 -2.68 -17.10 26.87
CA VAL A 50 -2.39 -16.32 25.66
C VAL A 50 -1.61 -17.15 24.65
N LEU A 51 -2.04 -17.09 23.38
CA LEU A 51 -1.33 -17.71 22.26
C LEU A 51 -0.78 -16.62 21.34
N VAL A 52 0.54 -16.57 21.21
CA VAL A 52 1.24 -15.69 20.27
C VAL A 52 1.64 -16.51 19.04
N LEU A 53 1.12 -16.14 17.87
CA LEU A 53 1.38 -16.79 16.59
C LEU A 53 2.30 -15.94 15.73
N THR A 54 3.29 -16.57 15.13
CA THR A 54 4.15 -15.96 14.11
C THR A 54 4.60 -17.00 13.07
N HIS A 55 5.33 -16.57 12.05
CA HIS A 55 5.62 -17.38 10.86
C HIS A 55 6.99 -18.04 10.82
N VAL A 56 8.00 -17.39 11.41
CA VAL A 56 9.40 -17.81 11.30
C VAL A 56 9.97 -18.12 12.68
N LYS A 57 10.90 -19.08 12.76
CA LYS A 57 11.45 -19.57 14.03
C LYS A 57 12.14 -18.44 14.82
N GLU A 58 12.73 -17.47 14.13
CA GLU A 58 13.47 -16.36 14.69
C GLU A 58 12.52 -15.41 15.44
N LEU A 59 11.34 -15.13 14.87
CA LEU A 59 10.29 -14.36 15.57
C LEU A 59 9.68 -15.13 16.73
N VAL A 60 9.56 -16.46 16.63
CA VAL A 60 9.12 -17.29 17.76
C VAL A 60 10.09 -17.13 18.93
N ALA A 61 11.39 -17.31 18.68
CA ALA A 61 12.43 -17.18 19.70
C ALA A 61 12.45 -15.77 20.30
N GLN A 62 12.44 -14.74 19.45
CA GLN A 62 12.44 -13.34 19.89
C GLN A 62 11.22 -13.00 20.76
N ASN A 63 10.02 -13.39 20.34
CA ASN A 63 8.80 -13.12 21.12
C ASN A 63 8.78 -13.91 22.43
N ALA A 64 9.26 -15.16 22.44
CA ALA A 64 9.35 -15.96 23.67
C ALA A 64 10.36 -15.36 24.68
N GLU A 65 11.51 -14.87 24.20
CA GLU A 65 12.49 -14.15 25.01
C GLU A 65 11.86 -12.90 25.63
N LYS A 66 11.17 -12.06 24.84
CA LYS A 66 10.54 -10.84 25.35
C LYS A 66 9.42 -11.12 26.35
N VAL A 67 8.63 -12.18 26.12
CA VAL A 67 7.65 -12.64 27.10
C VAL A 67 8.33 -13.07 28.40
N GLY A 68 9.41 -13.85 28.35
CA GLY A 68 10.15 -14.29 29.54
C GLY A 68 10.82 -13.17 30.33
N ILE A 69 11.07 -12.01 29.72
CA ILE A 69 11.59 -10.80 30.41
C ILE A 69 10.50 -10.12 31.25
N LEU A 70 9.25 -10.13 30.80
CA LEU A 70 8.14 -9.42 31.46
C LEU A 70 7.21 -10.34 32.27
N THR A 71 7.24 -11.65 32.01
CA THR A 71 6.35 -12.65 32.59
C THR A 71 7.09 -13.91 32.99
N ALA A 72 6.38 -14.93 33.49
CA ALA A 72 6.93 -16.29 33.52
C ALA A 72 7.35 -16.76 32.11
N ALA A 73 8.31 -17.68 32.05
CA ALA A 73 8.80 -18.21 30.77
C ALA A 73 7.64 -18.71 29.89
N ALA A 74 7.68 -18.33 28.61
CA ALA A 74 6.71 -18.79 27.63
C ALA A 74 6.92 -20.25 27.26
N GLY A 75 5.84 -20.97 26.98
CA GLY A 75 5.91 -22.24 26.28
C GLY A 75 6.22 -21.97 24.81
N ILE A 76 7.15 -22.72 24.22
CA ILE A 76 7.47 -22.57 22.79
C ILE A 76 6.96 -23.80 22.03
N TYR A 77 6.23 -23.55 20.95
CA TYR A 77 5.76 -24.58 20.03
C TYR A 77 6.24 -24.30 18.60
N SER A 78 7.42 -24.83 18.27
CA SER A 78 8.03 -24.64 16.96
C SER A 78 8.94 -25.80 16.60
N ALA A 79 8.63 -26.47 15.48
CA ALA A 79 9.51 -27.50 14.91
C ALA A 79 10.90 -26.94 14.60
N GLY A 80 10.99 -25.71 14.09
CA GLY A 80 12.27 -25.05 13.78
C GLY A 80 13.14 -24.69 15.00
N LEU A 81 12.60 -24.78 16.21
CA LEU A 81 13.34 -24.61 17.48
C LEU A 81 13.42 -25.92 18.28
N ASN A 82 12.94 -27.04 17.74
CA ASN A 82 12.84 -28.32 18.44
C ASN A 82 12.15 -28.25 19.82
N GLN A 83 11.13 -27.38 19.96
CA GLN A 83 10.37 -27.22 21.20
C GLN A 83 8.87 -27.40 20.95
N LYS A 84 8.19 -28.10 21.88
CA LYS A 84 6.77 -28.49 21.78
C LYS A 84 6.03 -28.34 23.12
N SER A 85 6.22 -27.21 23.81
CA SER A 85 5.53 -26.93 25.08
C SER A 85 4.19 -26.24 24.85
N THR A 86 3.15 -26.72 25.54
CA THR A 86 1.80 -26.17 25.49
C THR A 86 1.17 -25.94 26.86
N ASP A 87 1.94 -25.93 27.95
CA ASP A 87 1.37 -25.92 29.32
C ASP A 87 1.42 -24.54 29.98
N ASN A 88 2.30 -23.66 29.51
CA ASN A 88 2.50 -22.32 30.06
C ASN A 88 1.28 -21.40 29.87
N LYS A 89 1.14 -20.39 30.74
CA LYS A 89 0.15 -19.30 30.59
C LYS A 89 0.23 -18.69 29.19
N THR A 90 1.43 -18.35 28.76
CA THR A 90 1.71 -17.80 27.42
C THR A 90 2.42 -18.83 26.58
N ILE A 91 1.90 -19.10 25.39
CA ILE A 91 2.55 -19.95 24.38
C ILE A 91 2.93 -19.09 23.20
N VAL A 92 4.17 -19.22 22.71
CA VAL A 92 4.61 -18.65 21.44
C VAL A 92 4.82 -19.78 20.44
N ALA A 93 4.11 -19.73 19.32
CA ALA A 93 4.09 -20.82 18.36
C ALA A 93 4.31 -20.33 16.91
N SER A 94 4.97 -21.17 16.11
CA SER A 94 4.93 -20.98 14.66
C SER A 94 3.61 -21.53 14.11
N ILE A 95 2.94 -20.77 13.25
CA ILE A 95 1.63 -21.13 12.69
C ILE A 95 1.65 -22.51 12.00
N GLN A 96 2.73 -22.80 11.26
CA GLN A 96 2.92 -24.08 10.57
C GLN A 96 2.99 -25.26 11.54
N SER A 97 3.64 -25.09 12.69
CA SER A 97 3.75 -26.14 13.72
C SER A 97 2.43 -26.28 14.48
N ALA A 98 1.81 -25.16 14.84
CA ALA A 98 0.57 -25.13 15.60
C ALA A 98 -0.59 -25.79 14.85
N VAL A 99 -0.79 -25.47 13.56
CA VAL A 99 -1.90 -26.05 12.78
C VAL A 99 -1.77 -27.56 12.58
N ARG A 100 -0.55 -28.07 12.37
CA ARG A 100 -0.27 -29.52 12.22
C ARG A 100 -0.57 -30.31 13.49
N ALA A 101 -0.55 -29.65 14.64
CA ALA A 101 -0.79 -30.24 15.94
C ALA A 101 -1.91 -29.51 16.70
N LYS A 102 -2.92 -29.02 15.98
CA LYS A 102 -4.01 -28.20 16.53
C LYS A 102 -4.69 -28.86 17.74
N GLU A 103 -4.80 -30.19 17.75
CA GLU A 103 -5.38 -30.96 18.87
C GLU A 103 -4.62 -30.79 20.20
N LYS A 104 -3.33 -30.41 20.15
CA LYS A 104 -2.55 -30.08 21.35
C LYS A 104 -2.92 -28.71 21.94
N PHE A 105 -3.60 -27.87 21.18
CA PHE A 105 -4.12 -26.57 21.60
C PHE A 105 -5.59 -26.71 22.02
N SER A 106 -5.88 -27.64 22.92
CA SER A 106 -7.22 -27.94 23.42
C SER A 106 -7.62 -27.10 24.65
N SER A 107 -6.65 -26.49 25.32
CA SER A 107 -6.92 -25.57 26.43
C SER A 107 -7.49 -24.23 25.94
N PRO A 108 -8.44 -23.62 26.66
CA PRO A 108 -9.02 -22.35 26.25
C PRO A 108 -8.01 -21.20 26.40
N PHE A 109 -7.86 -20.42 25.33
CA PHE A 109 -7.13 -19.15 25.33
C PHE A 109 -8.11 -18.00 25.40
N SER A 110 -7.78 -16.95 26.15
CA SER A 110 -8.56 -15.72 26.20
C SER A 110 -8.16 -14.75 25.08
N LEU A 111 -6.89 -14.79 24.66
CA LEU A 111 -6.30 -13.90 23.66
C LEU A 111 -5.38 -14.67 22.70
N VAL A 112 -5.59 -14.47 21.41
CA VAL A 112 -4.65 -14.82 20.34
C VAL A 112 -4.05 -13.56 19.78
N ILE A 113 -2.72 -13.49 19.81
CA ILE A 113 -1.95 -12.40 19.22
C ILE A 113 -1.26 -12.94 17.97
N ILE A 114 -1.46 -12.30 16.81
CA ILE A 114 -0.79 -12.67 15.56
C ILE A 114 0.22 -11.58 15.21
N ASP A 115 1.50 -11.91 15.30
CA ASP A 115 2.59 -11.06 14.84
C ASP A 115 2.78 -11.19 13.31
N GLU A 116 3.12 -10.09 12.66
CA GLU A 116 3.11 -9.94 11.20
C GLU A 116 1.79 -10.40 10.54
N CYS A 117 0.67 -9.97 11.15
CA CYS A 117 -0.69 -10.38 10.74
C CYS A 117 -1.09 -9.99 9.31
N HIS A 118 -0.32 -9.13 8.63
CA HIS A 118 -0.51 -8.85 7.21
C HIS A 118 -0.34 -10.11 6.33
N ARG A 119 0.29 -11.17 6.85
CA ARG A 119 0.49 -12.44 6.14
C ARG A 119 -0.72 -13.39 6.22
N ILE A 120 -1.76 -13.05 6.98
CA ILE A 120 -2.97 -13.87 7.09
C ILE A 120 -3.65 -13.95 5.71
N SER A 121 -3.93 -15.16 5.26
CA SER A 121 -4.77 -15.40 4.07
C SER A 121 -6.24 -15.47 4.48
N GLN A 122 -7.13 -15.02 3.59
CA GLN A 122 -8.57 -15.18 3.76
C GLN A 122 -9.09 -16.52 3.22
N ASP A 123 -8.23 -17.32 2.60
CA ASP A 123 -8.59 -18.67 2.18
C ASP A 123 -9.05 -19.50 3.38
N LYS A 124 -10.22 -20.15 3.25
CA LYS A 124 -10.84 -20.98 4.29
C LYS A 124 -9.94 -22.14 4.69
N ASP A 125 -9.14 -22.64 3.75
CA ASP A 125 -8.22 -23.75 3.97
C ASP A 125 -6.82 -23.28 4.39
N SER A 126 -6.64 -21.98 4.63
CA SER A 126 -5.37 -21.45 5.11
C SER A 126 -5.04 -21.91 6.53
N GLN A 127 -3.73 -21.98 6.82
CA GLN A 127 -3.22 -22.42 8.13
C GLN A 127 -3.81 -21.62 9.30
N TYR A 128 -3.99 -20.30 9.12
CA TYR A 128 -4.62 -19.45 10.13
C TYR A 128 -6.09 -19.76 10.31
N GLN A 129 -6.87 -19.90 9.23
CA GLN A 129 -8.31 -20.16 9.36
C GLN A 129 -8.57 -21.52 10.01
N LEU A 130 -7.81 -22.55 9.64
CA LEU A 130 -7.91 -23.88 10.25
C LEU A 130 -7.63 -23.84 11.76
N LEU A 131 -6.57 -23.16 12.19
CA LEU A 131 -6.23 -23.04 13.61
C LEU A 131 -7.23 -22.14 14.36
N LEU A 132 -7.60 -21.00 13.80
CA LEU A 132 -8.56 -20.08 14.44
C LEU A 132 -9.95 -20.71 14.58
N THR A 133 -10.38 -21.51 13.61
CA THR A 133 -11.65 -22.26 13.68
C THR A 133 -11.62 -23.25 14.85
N HIS A 134 -10.52 -23.99 15.00
CA HIS A 134 -10.30 -24.90 16.14
C HIS A 134 -10.29 -24.16 17.49
N LEU A 135 -9.58 -23.04 17.59
CA LEU A 135 -9.53 -22.27 18.83
C LEU A 135 -10.89 -21.66 19.19
N LYS A 136 -11.66 -21.22 18.19
CA LYS A 136 -13.02 -20.69 18.38
C LYS A 136 -14.04 -21.76 18.77
N SER A 137 -13.88 -23.02 18.34
CA SER A 137 -14.77 -24.10 18.78
C SER A 137 -14.59 -24.41 20.27
N ILE A 138 -13.38 -24.20 20.81
CA ILE A 138 -13.08 -24.35 22.24
C ILE A 138 -13.52 -23.11 23.04
N ASN A 139 -13.18 -21.90 22.56
CA ASN A 139 -13.60 -20.65 23.17
C ASN A 139 -14.18 -19.68 22.14
N PRO A 140 -15.52 -19.64 21.98
CA PRO A 140 -16.17 -18.70 21.07
C PRO A 140 -15.95 -17.22 21.41
N LYS A 141 -15.57 -16.92 22.66
CA LYS A 141 -15.33 -15.54 23.16
C LYS A 141 -13.87 -15.10 23.04
N ILE A 142 -13.01 -15.92 22.43
CA ILE A 142 -11.57 -15.64 22.26
C ILE A 142 -11.35 -14.29 21.57
N ARG A 143 -10.44 -13.48 22.12
CA ARG A 143 -10.06 -12.20 21.52
C ARG A 143 -8.95 -12.40 20.50
N LEU A 144 -9.06 -11.73 19.35
CA LEU A 144 -8.07 -11.82 18.28
C LEU A 144 -7.44 -10.45 18.04
N LEU A 145 -6.12 -10.38 18.21
CA LEU A 145 -5.33 -9.17 18.02
C LEU A 145 -4.22 -9.40 16.99
N GLY A 146 -4.14 -8.57 15.96
CA GLY A 146 -3.04 -8.53 15.02
C GLY A 146 -2.03 -7.46 15.38
N LEU A 147 -0.74 -7.71 15.10
CA LEU A 147 0.28 -6.68 15.02
C LEU A 147 0.94 -6.72 13.65
N THR A 148 1.18 -5.56 13.06
CA THR A 148 1.90 -5.44 11.78
C THR A 148 2.62 -4.09 11.71
N ALA A 149 3.67 -4.00 10.90
CA ALA A 149 4.18 -2.69 10.48
C ALA A 149 3.33 -2.06 9.38
N THR A 150 2.62 -2.87 8.62
CA THR A 150 2.07 -2.51 7.32
C THR A 150 0.69 -3.16 7.17
N PRO A 151 -0.40 -2.41 7.33
CA PRO A 151 -1.77 -2.93 7.28
C PRO A 151 -2.32 -3.03 5.86
N TYR A 152 -1.61 -2.54 4.84
CA TYR A 152 -2.02 -2.63 3.45
C TYR A 152 -1.28 -3.74 2.69
N ARG A 153 -2.04 -4.47 1.85
CA ARG A 153 -1.51 -5.43 0.87
C ARG A 153 -2.01 -5.08 -0.52
N LEU A 154 -1.18 -5.24 -1.54
CA LEU A 154 -1.56 -4.92 -2.93
C LEU A 154 -2.68 -5.83 -3.47
N ASP A 155 -2.71 -7.09 -3.05
CA ASP A 155 -3.68 -8.08 -3.52
C ASP A 155 -5.03 -8.01 -2.79
N LEU A 156 -5.03 -7.63 -1.52
CA LEU A 156 -6.20 -7.64 -0.64
C LEU A 156 -6.63 -6.26 -0.13
N GLY A 157 -5.86 -5.20 -0.36
CA GLY A 157 -6.09 -3.89 0.25
C GLY A 157 -5.79 -3.87 1.76
N TRP A 158 -6.54 -3.07 2.50
CA TRP A 158 -6.42 -2.98 3.96
C TRP A 158 -6.83 -4.28 4.64
N ILE A 159 -6.06 -4.74 5.62
CA ILE A 159 -6.39 -5.93 6.41
C ILE A 159 -7.46 -5.67 7.48
N TYR A 160 -7.91 -4.43 7.64
CA TYR A 160 -8.95 -4.03 8.61
C TYR A 160 -10.16 -3.42 7.90
N ARG A 161 -11.34 -3.47 8.52
CA ARG A 161 -12.57 -2.84 7.99
C ARG A 161 -12.70 -1.37 8.36
N HIS A 162 -12.41 -1.03 9.61
CA HIS A 162 -12.57 0.32 10.13
C HIS A 162 -11.28 0.80 10.80
N HIS A 163 -10.97 2.07 10.65
CA HIS A 163 -9.85 2.73 11.33
C HIS A 163 -10.35 3.64 12.46
N TYR A 164 -9.64 3.68 13.58
CA TYR A 164 -10.03 4.49 14.75
C TYR A 164 -10.10 6.00 14.47
N HIS A 165 -9.42 6.51 13.44
CA HIS A 165 -9.59 7.89 12.94
C HIS A 165 -10.85 8.10 12.07
N GLY A 166 -11.83 7.20 12.10
CA GLY A 166 -13.07 7.35 11.33
C GLY A 166 -12.88 7.15 9.83
N LYS A 167 -11.89 6.33 9.43
CA LYS A 167 -11.61 6.00 8.02
C LYS A 167 -12.05 4.57 7.70
N VAL A 168 -12.66 4.34 6.55
CA VAL A 168 -12.93 3.00 6.03
C VAL A 168 -11.64 2.33 5.53
N GLY A 169 -11.45 1.07 5.89
CA GLY A 169 -10.42 0.18 5.37
C GLY A 169 -10.97 -0.64 4.20
N ASN A 170 -11.05 -1.96 4.35
CA ASN A 170 -11.62 -2.87 3.37
C ASN A 170 -13.00 -3.39 3.82
N PRO A 171 -14.10 -3.02 3.14
CA PRO A 171 -15.45 -3.46 3.54
C PRO A 171 -15.66 -4.97 3.35
N ASP A 172 -15.13 -5.54 2.26
CA ASP A 172 -15.50 -6.88 1.78
C ASP A 172 -14.55 -7.96 2.30
N LYS A 173 -13.25 -7.64 2.39
CA LYS A 173 -12.15 -8.61 2.61
C LYS A 173 -11.24 -8.21 3.77
N ALA A 174 -11.79 -7.59 4.80
CA ALA A 174 -11.04 -7.34 6.03
C ALA A 174 -10.78 -8.62 6.83
N VAL A 175 -9.57 -8.76 7.36
CA VAL A 175 -9.18 -9.81 8.31
C VAL A 175 -9.53 -9.40 9.76
N PHE A 176 -9.41 -8.10 10.04
CA PHE A 176 -9.68 -7.49 11.33
C PHE A 176 -10.85 -6.51 11.23
N GLU A 177 -11.69 -6.43 12.25
CA GLU A 177 -12.79 -5.46 12.23
C GLU A 177 -12.27 -4.03 12.41
N GLN A 178 -11.32 -3.83 13.32
CA GLN A 178 -10.86 -2.52 13.75
C GLN A 178 -9.34 -2.39 13.70
N CYS A 179 -8.82 -1.32 13.09
CA CYS A 179 -7.50 -0.79 13.42
C CYS A 179 -7.67 0.17 14.60
N ILE A 180 -7.15 -0.21 15.77
CA ILE A 180 -7.39 0.47 17.04
C ILE A 180 -6.23 1.35 17.50
N PHE A 181 -5.09 1.25 16.80
CA PHE A 181 -3.92 2.09 17.01
C PHE A 181 -3.00 2.02 15.79
N GLU A 182 -2.50 3.16 15.37
CA GLU A 182 -1.49 3.26 14.31
C GLU A 182 -0.42 4.26 14.75
N LEU A 183 0.84 3.83 14.67
CA LEU A 183 1.99 4.64 14.98
C LEU A 183 2.80 4.91 13.71
N PRO A 184 2.78 6.14 13.17
CA PRO A 184 3.66 6.49 12.07
C PRO A 184 5.14 6.40 12.47
N MET A 185 6.04 6.21 11.50
CA MET A 185 7.48 6.13 11.75
C MET A 185 8.09 7.50 12.12
N ARG A 186 7.55 8.60 11.58
CA ARG A 186 8.09 9.96 11.74
C ARG A 186 8.20 10.43 13.20
N PRO A 187 7.18 10.26 14.07
CA PRO A 187 7.30 10.56 15.50
C PRO A 187 8.41 9.79 16.22
N LEU A 188 8.68 8.53 15.82
CA LEU A 188 9.74 7.73 16.45
C LEU A 188 11.12 8.25 16.12
N ILE A 189 11.35 8.65 14.86
CA ILE A 189 12.61 9.27 14.44
C ILE A 189 12.79 10.62 15.16
N LYS A 190 11.75 11.48 15.17
CA LYS A 190 11.81 12.81 15.81
C LYS A 190 12.12 12.73 17.30
N ARG A 191 11.62 11.70 17.99
CA ARG A 191 11.86 11.48 19.44
C ARG A 191 13.13 10.67 19.72
N GLY A 192 13.92 10.33 18.70
CA GLY A 192 15.15 9.54 18.86
C GLY A 192 14.90 8.08 19.25
N TYR A 193 13.70 7.56 19.04
CA TYR A 193 13.38 6.14 19.26
C TYR A 193 13.82 5.24 18.09
N LEU A 194 14.11 5.84 16.93
CA LEU A 194 14.72 5.24 15.77
C LEU A 194 15.84 6.16 15.26
N SER A 195 16.89 5.59 14.66
CA SER A 195 17.92 6.33 13.95
C SER A 195 17.32 7.05 12.73
N THR A 196 17.86 8.23 12.41
CA THR A 196 17.42 9.03 11.27
C THR A 196 17.81 8.32 9.96
N PRO A 197 16.85 8.00 9.07
CA PRO A 197 17.17 7.56 7.71
C PRO A 197 17.69 8.74 6.89
N LYS A 198 18.76 8.51 6.13
CA LYS A 198 19.28 9.46 5.14
C LYS A 198 19.24 8.81 3.78
N ILE A 199 18.39 9.33 2.89
CA ILE A 199 18.35 8.87 1.49
C ILE A 199 19.60 9.38 0.78
N PHE A 200 20.23 8.52 0.00
CA PHE A 200 21.42 8.85 -0.76
C PHE A 200 21.07 9.05 -2.24
N ASP A 201 21.23 10.29 -2.73
CA ASP A 201 20.88 10.67 -4.10
C ASP A 201 22.08 10.65 -5.07
N GLY A 202 23.30 10.48 -4.56
CA GLY A 202 24.55 10.54 -5.34
C GLY A 202 24.87 9.25 -6.12
N LEU A 203 23.90 8.63 -6.78
CA LEU A 203 24.06 7.32 -7.42
C LEU A 203 25.02 7.39 -8.62
N SER A 204 26.01 6.49 -8.65
CA SER A 204 26.94 6.34 -9.77
C SER A 204 26.37 5.50 -10.92
N ALA A 205 25.40 4.65 -10.60
CA ALA A 205 24.64 3.82 -11.51
C ALA A 205 23.32 3.45 -10.82
N GLN A 206 22.31 3.09 -11.61
CA GLN A 206 21.02 2.60 -11.14
C GLN A 206 20.50 1.51 -12.08
N TYR A 207 19.67 0.63 -11.57
CA TYR A 207 18.92 -0.31 -12.38
C TYR A 207 17.66 0.37 -12.92
N ASP A 208 17.32 0.07 -14.17
CA ASP A 208 16.05 0.46 -14.76
C ASP A 208 15.15 -0.78 -14.88
N PHE A 209 14.20 -0.91 -13.95
CA PHE A 209 13.19 -1.98 -13.96
C PHE A 209 11.87 -1.53 -14.59
N SER A 210 11.81 -0.39 -15.29
CA SER A 210 10.57 0.16 -15.84
C SER A 210 9.93 -0.73 -16.92
N SER A 211 10.73 -1.58 -17.58
CA SER A 211 10.28 -2.50 -18.63
C SER A 211 9.55 -3.75 -18.10
N ILE A 212 9.72 -4.08 -16.82
CA ILE A 212 9.09 -5.26 -16.21
C ILE A 212 7.87 -4.88 -15.37
N LYS A 213 6.81 -5.69 -15.44
CA LYS A 213 5.56 -5.42 -14.71
C LYS A 213 5.42 -6.37 -13.53
N ALA A 214 5.10 -5.82 -12.37
CA ALA A 214 4.72 -6.63 -11.23
C ALA A 214 3.37 -7.32 -11.50
N SER A 215 3.20 -8.52 -10.94
CA SER A 215 1.91 -9.21 -10.88
C SER A 215 0.88 -8.39 -10.10
N THR A 216 -0.39 -8.81 -10.13
CA THR A 216 -1.45 -8.23 -9.29
C THR A 216 -1.15 -8.30 -7.79
N SER A 217 -0.34 -9.27 -7.36
CA SER A 217 0.14 -9.38 -5.97
C SER A 217 1.39 -8.55 -5.69
N GLY A 218 1.88 -7.77 -6.65
CA GLY A 218 3.05 -6.91 -6.53
C GLY A 218 4.39 -7.67 -6.60
N GLN A 219 4.38 -8.90 -7.11
CA GLN A 219 5.58 -9.72 -7.26
C GLN A 219 6.12 -9.63 -8.67
N TYR A 220 7.43 -9.43 -8.81
CA TYR A 220 8.13 -9.51 -10.09
C TYR A 220 8.52 -10.95 -10.38
N GLN A 221 8.38 -11.39 -11.63
CA GLN A 221 8.79 -12.73 -12.02
C GLN A 221 10.32 -12.83 -12.02
N GLU A 222 10.84 -13.85 -11.33
CA GLU A 222 12.30 -14.03 -11.19
C GLU A 222 13.00 -14.18 -12.54
N ALA A 223 12.36 -14.81 -13.53
CA ALA A 223 12.91 -14.96 -14.88
C ALA A 223 13.11 -13.61 -15.59
N GLU A 224 12.09 -12.74 -15.58
CA GLU A 224 12.16 -11.40 -16.19
C GLU A 224 13.21 -10.52 -15.51
N VAL A 225 13.28 -10.58 -14.17
CA VAL A 225 14.28 -9.84 -13.39
C VAL A 225 15.70 -10.33 -13.72
N ASN A 226 15.91 -11.65 -13.82
CA ASN A 226 17.21 -12.21 -14.17
C ASN A 226 17.63 -11.89 -15.61
N ASP A 227 16.69 -11.89 -16.55
CA ASP A 227 16.95 -11.54 -17.95
C ASP A 227 17.42 -10.08 -18.07
N LEU A 228 16.69 -9.15 -17.45
CA LEU A 228 17.08 -7.74 -17.38
C LEU A 228 18.46 -7.57 -16.75
N LEU A 229 18.69 -8.17 -15.57
CA LEU A 229 19.95 -8.05 -14.85
C LEU A 229 21.14 -8.67 -15.58
N SER A 230 20.92 -9.66 -16.45
CA SER A 230 22.00 -10.27 -17.24
C SER A 230 22.68 -9.28 -18.20
N HIS A 231 21.96 -8.23 -18.60
CA HIS A 231 22.47 -7.14 -19.43
C HIS A 231 23.06 -5.99 -18.60
N CYS A 232 22.98 -6.05 -17.27
CA CYS A 232 23.36 -4.99 -16.34
C CYS A 232 24.69 -5.23 -15.60
N GLY A 233 25.53 -6.20 -15.99
CA GLY A 233 26.76 -6.53 -15.25
C GLY A 233 27.73 -5.34 -15.03
N ARG A 234 27.80 -4.40 -15.98
CA ARG A 234 28.56 -3.13 -15.80
C ARG A 234 27.95 -2.25 -14.71
N ALA A 235 26.61 -2.15 -14.66
CA ALA A 235 25.91 -1.41 -13.63
C ALA A 235 26.09 -2.08 -12.26
N THR A 236 25.93 -3.40 -12.15
CA THR A 236 26.17 -4.15 -10.90
C THR A 236 27.59 -3.91 -10.37
N THR A 237 28.60 -3.92 -11.26
CA THR A 237 29.99 -3.63 -10.89
C THR A 237 30.16 -2.20 -10.36
N ALA A 238 29.57 -1.20 -11.02
CA ALA A 238 29.62 0.19 -10.57
C ALA A 238 28.93 0.38 -9.20
N ILE A 239 27.75 -0.23 -9.04
CA ILE A 239 26.97 -0.21 -7.80
C ILE A 239 27.76 -0.82 -6.64
N VAL A 240 28.36 -2.00 -6.83
CA VAL A 240 29.15 -2.63 -5.77
C VAL A 240 30.39 -1.81 -5.42
N LYS A 241 31.09 -1.24 -6.41
CA LYS A 241 32.23 -0.34 -6.16
C LYS A 241 31.83 0.87 -5.32
N GLN A 242 30.71 1.51 -5.66
CA GLN A 242 30.16 2.62 -4.88
C GLN A 242 29.76 2.19 -3.47
N LEU A 243 29.13 1.03 -3.31
CA LEU A 243 28.76 0.46 -2.01
C LEU A 243 29.99 0.18 -1.14
N VAL A 244 31.09 -0.31 -1.71
CA VAL A 244 32.34 -0.52 -0.97
C VAL A 244 32.92 0.82 -0.52
N GLN A 245 32.97 1.81 -1.41
CA GLN A 245 33.48 3.15 -1.10
C GLN A 245 32.68 3.82 0.03
N ILE A 246 31.35 3.90 -0.10
CA ILE A 246 30.45 4.50 0.89
C ILE A 246 30.42 3.66 2.17
N GLY A 247 30.42 2.34 2.03
CA GLY A 247 30.37 1.40 3.14
C GLY A 247 31.65 1.39 3.97
N SER A 248 32.78 1.89 3.47
CA SER A 248 34.07 1.91 4.19
C SER A 248 33.97 2.52 5.59
N SER A 249 33.24 3.63 5.74
CA SER A 249 33.01 4.34 7.01
C SER A 249 31.83 3.82 7.83
N ARG A 250 31.16 2.74 7.38
CA ARG A 250 29.94 2.18 7.99
C ARG A 250 30.26 0.92 8.79
N GLN A 251 29.47 0.64 9.82
CA GLN A 251 29.63 -0.48 10.74
C GLN A 251 29.02 -1.78 10.22
N GLY A 252 27.87 -1.70 9.54
CA GLY A 252 27.17 -2.88 9.03
C GLY A 252 26.27 -2.54 7.84
N VAL A 253 26.40 -3.33 6.78
CA VAL A 253 25.73 -3.11 5.50
C VAL A 253 24.82 -4.30 5.19
N ILE A 254 23.52 -4.04 4.98
CA ILE A 254 22.60 -5.04 4.44
C ILE A 254 22.30 -4.72 2.98
N ILE A 255 22.45 -5.73 2.12
CA ILE A 255 22.17 -5.65 0.69
C ILE A 255 20.97 -6.54 0.37
N PHE A 256 19.88 -5.93 -0.11
CA PHE A 256 18.69 -6.64 -0.59
C PHE A 256 18.81 -6.87 -2.09
N ALA A 257 19.24 -8.07 -2.46
CA ALA A 257 19.40 -8.48 -3.85
C ALA A 257 18.07 -8.93 -4.46
N ALA A 258 17.98 -8.84 -5.78
CA ALA A 258 16.75 -9.15 -6.52
C ALA A 258 16.46 -10.65 -6.64
N THR A 259 17.49 -11.45 -6.94
CA THR A 259 17.40 -12.90 -7.19
C THR A 259 18.63 -13.59 -6.60
N VAL A 260 18.62 -14.93 -6.53
CA VAL A 260 19.78 -15.70 -6.05
C VAL A 260 21.00 -15.49 -6.95
N ARG A 261 20.81 -15.55 -8.28
CA ARG A 261 21.89 -15.30 -9.27
C ARG A 261 22.50 -13.91 -9.09
N HIS A 262 21.66 -12.88 -8.94
CA HIS A 262 22.13 -11.52 -8.72
C HIS A 262 22.91 -11.39 -7.40
N ALA A 263 22.43 -12.05 -6.34
CA ALA A 263 23.10 -12.03 -5.05
C ALA A 263 24.49 -12.70 -5.08
N GLU A 264 24.63 -13.78 -5.85
CA GLU A 264 25.92 -14.44 -6.10
C GLU A 264 26.88 -13.55 -6.92
N GLU A 265 26.36 -12.80 -7.89
CA GLU A 265 27.16 -11.80 -8.64
C GLU A 265 27.68 -10.69 -7.73
N ILE A 266 26.81 -10.13 -6.87
CA ILE A 266 27.19 -9.13 -5.88
C ILE A 266 28.25 -9.69 -4.93
N LEU A 267 28.09 -10.93 -4.45
CA LEU A 267 29.03 -11.57 -3.53
C LEU A 267 30.42 -11.69 -4.15
N LYS A 268 30.52 -12.04 -5.44
CA LYS A 268 31.81 -12.15 -6.17
C LYS A 268 32.55 -10.82 -6.31
N LEU A 269 31.83 -9.71 -6.24
CA LEU A 269 32.38 -8.36 -6.37
C LEU A 269 32.80 -7.76 -5.01
N LEU A 270 32.49 -8.44 -3.90
CA LEU A 270 32.86 -8.03 -2.55
C LEU A 270 34.04 -8.88 -2.03
N SER A 271 34.75 -8.38 -1.01
CA SER A 271 35.78 -9.16 -0.34
C SER A 271 35.16 -10.37 0.36
N ALA A 272 35.65 -11.57 0.05
CA ALA A 272 35.13 -12.84 0.57
C ALA A 272 35.19 -12.93 2.10
N GLU A 273 36.14 -12.23 2.74
CA GLU A 273 36.29 -12.21 4.20
C GLU A 273 35.27 -11.30 4.89
N GLN A 274 34.68 -10.34 4.17
CA GLN A 274 33.81 -9.32 4.74
C GLN A 274 32.34 -9.46 4.32
N ALA A 275 32.02 -10.40 3.41
CA ALA A 275 30.70 -10.53 2.84
C ALA A 275 30.12 -11.94 3.02
N ALA A 276 28.82 -12.00 3.28
CA ALA A 276 28.09 -13.26 3.33
C ALA A 276 26.74 -13.17 2.61
N LEU A 277 26.28 -14.31 2.10
CA LEU A 277 25.02 -14.46 1.39
C LEU A 277 24.09 -15.41 2.14
N ILE A 278 22.88 -14.93 2.43
CA ILE A 278 21.79 -15.76 2.96
C ILE A 278 20.65 -15.82 1.94
N THR A 279 20.27 -17.04 1.55
CA THR A 279 19.14 -17.33 0.66
C THR A 279 18.17 -18.30 1.31
N GLY A 280 17.04 -18.57 0.65
CA GLY A 280 16.12 -19.63 1.08
C GLY A 280 16.74 -21.04 1.11
N LYS A 281 17.84 -21.27 0.38
CA LYS A 281 18.56 -22.55 0.34
C LYS A 281 19.63 -22.68 1.43
N THR A 282 20.03 -21.59 2.08
CA THR A 282 21.01 -21.61 3.18
C THR A 282 20.45 -22.45 4.33
N SER A 283 21.22 -23.44 4.79
CA SER A 283 20.82 -24.30 5.90
C SER A 283 20.59 -23.50 7.18
N THR A 284 19.75 -24.03 8.07
CA THR A 284 19.46 -23.42 9.37
C THR A 284 20.74 -23.12 10.16
N GLU A 285 21.64 -24.08 10.28
CA GLU A 285 22.89 -23.95 11.05
C GLU A 285 23.83 -22.90 10.44
N GLN A 286 23.98 -22.92 9.11
CA GLN A 286 24.81 -21.94 8.41
C GLN A 286 24.21 -20.53 8.53
N ARG A 287 22.89 -20.39 8.40
CA ARG A 287 22.20 -19.11 8.56
C ARG A 287 22.42 -18.54 9.95
N ASP A 288 22.24 -19.35 10.98
CA ASP A 288 22.40 -18.94 12.38
C ASP A 288 23.85 -18.49 12.63
N SER A 289 24.83 -19.25 12.14
CA SER A 289 26.26 -18.89 12.22
C SER A 289 26.58 -17.56 11.52
N LEU A 290 26.11 -17.35 10.29
CA LEU A 290 26.34 -16.10 9.53
C LEU A 290 25.69 -14.90 10.22
N ILE A 291 24.49 -15.08 10.78
CA ILE A 291 23.79 -14.03 11.53
C ILE A 291 24.60 -13.64 12.77
N GLU A 292 25.12 -14.60 13.53
CA GLU A 292 25.93 -14.31 14.72
C GLU A 292 27.27 -13.66 14.37
N GLN A 293 27.93 -14.10 13.30
CA GLN A 293 29.15 -13.45 12.80
C GLN A 293 28.90 -12.00 12.36
N PHE A 294 27.78 -11.73 11.70
CA PHE A 294 27.40 -10.37 11.32
C PHE A 294 27.05 -9.52 12.54
N LYS A 295 26.26 -10.03 13.50
CA LYS A 295 25.97 -9.33 14.77
C LYS A 295 27.24 -8.97 15.54
N ALA A 296 28.23 -9.86 15.52
CA ALA A 296 29.55 -9.67 16.11
C ALA A 296 30.50 -8.79 15.28
N ARG A 297 30.03 -8.19 14.17
CA ARG A 297 30.81 -7.34 13.25
C ARG A 297 32.03 -8.03 12.62
N LYS A 298 32.02 -9.36 12.54
CA LYS A 298 33.05 -10.14 11.80
C LYS A 298 32.80 -10.09 10.29
N ILE A 299 31.54 -9.97 9.90
CA ILE A 299 31.09 -9.78 8.53
C ILE A 299 30.52 -8.36 8.44
N LYS A 300 30.89 -7.62 7.40
CA LYS A 300 30.45 -6.24 7.18
C LYS A 300 29.29 -6.14 6.20
N TYR A 301 29.26 -6.97 5.16
CA TYR A 301 28.25 -6.95 4.10
C TYR A 301 27.39 -8.22 4.19
N LEU A 302 26.11 -8.05 4.45
CA LEU A 302 25.15 -9.15 4.50
C LEU A 302 24.17 -9.05 3.33
N ILE A 303 24.36 -9.92 2.34
CA ILE A 303 23.53 -9.99 1.15
C ILE A 303 22.39 -10.97 1.42
N ASN A 304 21.17 -10.60 1.05
CA ASN A 304 20.02 -11.47 1.22
C ASN A 304 19.04 -11.45 0.07
N VAL A 305 18.34 -12.57 -0.10
CA VAL A 305 17.23 -12.73 -1.04
C VAL A 305 16.02 -13.26 -0.28
N ALA A 306 15.06 -12.37 0.00
CA ALA A 306 13.75 -12.69 0.59
C ALA A 306 13.75 -13.39 1.98
N VAL A 307 14.86 -13.33 2.73
CA VAL A 307 15.03 -14.04 4.02
C VAL A 307 15.22 -13.11 5.22
N LEU A 308 15.92 -11.98 5.08
CA LEU A 308 16.17 -11.05 6.20
C LEU A 308 15.11 -9.94 6.32
N THR A 309 13.99 -10.10 5.63
CA THR A 309 12.89 -9.14 5.70
C THR A 309 12.10 -9.25 7.00
N THR A 310 12.23 -10.35 7.75
CA THR A 310 11.54 -10.61 9.04
C THR A 310 12.45 -11.32 10.05
N GLY A 311 12.27 -11.08 11.35
CA GLY A 311 12.92 -11.87 12.41
C GLY A 311 14.42 -11.63 12.64
N PHE A 312 15.03 -10.69 11.93
CA PHE A 312 16.45 -10.36 12.07
C PHE A 312 16.69 -9.06 12.85
N ASP A 313 17.64 -9.10 13.79
CA ASP A 313 18.02 -7.96 14.64
C ASP A 313 19.54 -7.74 14.66
N ALA A 314 19.98 -6.59 14.16
CA ALA A 314 21.36 -6.14 14.17
C ALA A 314 21.39 -4.60 14.30
N PRO A 315 21.38 -4.04 15.53
CA PRO A 315 21.25 -2.60 15.74
C PRO A 315 22.38 -1.77 15.12
N HIS A 316 23.59 -2.36 14.99
CA HIS A 316 24.78 -1.69 14.45
C HIS A 316 24.70 -1.41 12.94
N VAL A 317 23.70 -1.96 12.23
CA VAL A 317 23.51 -1.73 10.79
C VAL A 317 23.20 -0.27 10.53
N ASP A 318 24.02 0.39 9.73
CA ASP A 318 23.97 1.82 9.44
C ASP A 318 23.96 2.12 7.93
N LEU A 319 23.93 1.08 7.08
CA LEU A 319 23.64 1.21 5.64
C LEU A 319 22.69 0.11 5.15
N ILE A 320 21.64 0.52 4.44
CA ILE A 320 20.72 -0.37 3.72
C ILE A 320 20.85 -0.09 2.22
N ALA A 321 21.18 -1.12 1.45
CA ALA A 321 21.25 -1.06 -0.01
C ALA A 321 20.13 -1.90 -0.62
N ILE A 322 19.26 -1.27 -1.42
CA ILE A 322 18.12 -1.91 -2.07
C ILE A 322 18.45 -2.04 -3.56
N LEU A 323 18.77 -3.26 -3.99
CA LEU A 323 19.14 -3.61 -5.38
C LEU A 323 18.05 -4.46 -6.03
N ARG A 324 16.81 -4.36 -5.53
CA ARG A 324 15.67 -5.12 -5.99
C ARG A 324 14.46 -4.22 -6.24
N PRO A 325 13.70 -4.49 -7.30
CA PRO A 325 12.42 -3.81 -7.48
C PRO A 325 11.41 -4.37 -6.47
N THR A 326 10.54 -3.49 -5.98
CA THR A 326 9.38 -3.86 -5.18
C THR A 326 8.21 -2.95 -5.50
N ALA A 327 7.04 -3.56 -5.76
CA ALA A 327 5.79 -2.83 -5.85
C ALA A 327 5.14 -2.62 -4.46
N SER A 328 5.70 -3.24 -3.43
CA SER A 328 5.16 -3.25 -2.07
C SER A 328 5.91 -2.23 -1.22
N VAL A 329 5.22 -1.11 -0.94
CA VAL A 329 5.70 -0.11 0.01
C VAL A 329 5.98 -0.74 1.38
N SER A 330 5.13 -1.71 1.76
CA SER A 330 5.27 -2.48 2.98
C SER A 330 6.63 -3.20 3.07
N LEU A 331 7.03 -3.87 1.98
CA LEU A 331 8.33 -4.52 1.91
C LEU A 331 9.47 -3.50 1.96
N PHE A 332 9.33 -2.38 1.25
CA PHE A 332 10.31 -1.29 1.28
C PHE A 332 10.55 -0.76 2.70
N GLN A 333 9.49 -0.45 3.44
CA GLN A 333 9.60 0.01 4.83
C GLN A 333 10.15 -1.06 5.77
N GLN A 334 9.84 -2.34 5.54
CA GLN A 334 10.44 -3.43 6.31
C GLN A 334 11.95 -3.51 6.07
N MET A 335 12.42 -3.38 4.83
CA MET A 335 13.84 -3.37 4.48
C MET A 335 14.56 -2.21 5.15
N VAL A 336 14.04 -0.98 4.98
CA VAL A 336 14.64 0.22 5.58
C VAL A 336 14.61 0.16 7.09
N GLY A 337 13.49 -0.27 7.69
CA GLY A 337 13.31 -0.40 9.13
C GLY A 337 14.34 -1.32 9.82
N ARG A 338 15.02 -2.23 9.09
CA ARG A 338 16.13 -3.03 9.65
C ARG A 338 17.32 -2.19 10.04
N GLY A 339 17.56 -1.10 9.32
CA GLY A 339 18.62 -0.14 9.59
C GLY A 339 18.24 0.98 10.54
N LEU A 340 17.01 1.09 11.03
CA LEU A 340 16.59 2.25 11.85
C LEU A 340 16.66 2.02 13.36
N ARG A 341 17.12 0.85 13.82
CA ARG A 341 17.30 0.61 15.25
C ARG A 341 18.44 1.47 15.81
N ILE A 342 18.26 1.97 17.03
CA ILE A 342 19.29 2.76 17.74
C ILE A 342 20.45 1.84 18.11
N CYS A 343 21.67 2.33 17.96
CA CYS A 343 22.88 1.71 18.46
C CYS A 343 23.84 2.80 18.95
N GLU A 344 24.64 2.50 19.96
CA GLU A 344 25.65 3.43 20.45
C GLU A 344 26.63 3.80 19.31
N GLY A 345 26.94 5.09 19.18
CA GLY A 345 27.80 5.61 18.10
C GLY A 345 27.11 5.76 16.74
N LYS A 346 25.82 5.42 16.61
CA LYS A 346 25.07 5.53 15.35
C LYS A 346 24.13 6.74 15.34
N SER A 347 24.47 7.76 14.58
CA SER A 347 23.65 8.97 14.39
C SER A 347 22.58 8.81 13.31
N GLU A 348 22.90 8.10 12.23
CA GLU A 348 22.05 7.96 11.05
C GLU A 348 22.14 6.55 10.45
N CYS A 349 21.17 6.22 9.59
CA CYS A 349 21.24 5.06 8.70
C CYS A 349 21.12 5.54 7.26
N LEU A 350 22.12 5.21 6.44
CA LEU A 350 22.11 5.56 5.02
C LEU A 350 21.26 4.56 4.24
N ILE A 351 20.32 5.06 3.43
CA ILE A 351 19.44 4.27 2.58
C ILE A 351 19.80 4.57 1.13
N ILE A 352 20.19 3.54 0.39
CA ILE A 352 20.53 3.65 -1.03
C ILE A 352 19.61 2.75 -1.83
N ASP A 353 18.77 3.35 -2.68
CA ASP A 353 17.84 2.64 -3.54
C ASP A 353 18.34 2.63 -4.99
N TYR A 354 19.04 1.55 -5.36
CA TYR A 354 19.56 1.36 -6.72
C TYR A 354 18.49 0.85 -7.70
N ALA A 355 17.31 0.49 -7.22
CA ALA A 355 16.22 -0.03 -8.05
C ALA A 355 15.15 1.04 -8.36
N ALA A 356 15.35 2.29 -7.92
CA ALA A 356 14.48 3.42 -8.17
C ALA A 356 13.01 3.15 -7.79
N ASN A 357 12.76 2.55 -6.62
CA ASN A 357 11.40 2.24 -6.16
C ASN A 357 10.58 3.51 -5.86
N GLY A 358 11.25 4.61 -5.48
CA GLY A 358 10.64 5.94 -5.38
C GLY A 358 9.57 6.10 -4.29
N TYR A 359 9.66 5.30 -3.22
CA TYR A 359 8.73 5.38 -2.09
C TYR A 359 9.16 6.41 -1.05
N ASP A 360 8.21 7.23 -0.60
CA ASP A 360 8.39 8.08 0.57
C ASP A 360 8.33 7.24 1.84
N LEU A 361 9.41 7.28 2.62
CA LEU A 361 9.54 6.58 3.90
C LEU A 361 8.49 7.02 4.93
N TYR A 362 8.08 8.28 4.90
CA TYR A 362 7.19 8.91 5.87
C TYR A 362 5.72 8.85 5.47
N PHE A 363 5.43 8.72 4.18
CA PHE A 363 4.06 8.68 3.63
C PHE A 363 3.87 7.49 2.68
N PRO A 364 3.99 6.25 3.20
CA PRO A 364 4.04 5.05 2.38
C PRO A 364 2.73 4.69 1.68
N GLU A 365 1.57 4.97 2.28
CA GLU A 365 0.33 4.31 1.89
C GLU A 365 -0.73 5.29 1.41
N VAL A 366 -1.12 5.16 0.14
CA VAL A 366 -2.35 5.77 -0.39
C VAL A 366 -3.26 4.69 -0.98
N GLY A 367 -3.46 3.58 -0.25
CA GLY A 367 -4.58 2.62 -0.36
C GLY A 367 -4.94 2.00 -1.72
N GLN A 368 -4.27 2.39 -2.80
CA GLN A 368 -4.50 2.09 -4.21
C GLN A 368 -3.16 2.21 -4.95
N ASN A 369 -3.05 1.57 -6.11
CA ASN A 369 -1.86 1.66 -6.94
C ASN A 369 -1.59 3.11 -7.36
N LYS A 370 -0.31 3.50 -7.31
CA LYS A 370 0.16 4.80 -7.77
C LYS A 370 -0.19 4.96 -9.27
N PRO A 371 -0.99 5.96 -9.67
CA PRO A 371 -1.42 6.10 -11.07
C PRO A 371 -0.26 6.34 -12.04
N ASN A 372 0.72 7.16 -11.63
CA ASN A 372 1.95 7.41 -12.37
C ASN A 372 3.10 7.79 -11.42
N SER A 373 4.34 7.79 -11.93
CA SER A 373 5.54 8.08 -11.13
C SER A 373 5.56 9.48 -10.51
N LYS A 374 4.94 10.48 -11.15
CA LYS A 374 4.85 11.88 -10.68
C LYS A 374 3.81 12.09 -9.57
N SER A 375 2.91 11.13 -9.34
CA SER A 375 1.85 11.29 -8.34
C SER A 375 2.40 11.34 -6.91
N VAL A 376 1.83 12.21 -6.09
CA VAL A 376 2.13 12.36 -4.67
C VAL A 376 0.85 12.22 -3.84
N PRO A 377 0.93 11.92 -2.53
CA PRO A 377 -0.22 12.00 -1.65
C PRO A 377 -0.70 13.44 -1.51
N VAL A 378 -1.99 13.69 -1.74
CA VAL A 378 -2.64 14.99 -1.58
C VAL A 378 -3.84 14.89 -0.63
N GLN A 379 -4.05 15.94 0.15
CA GLN A 379 -5.19 16.03 1.07
C GLN A 379 -6.38 16.72 0.40
N VAL A 380 -7.54 16.06 0.37
CA VAL A 380 -8.77 16.60 -0.21
C VAL A 380 -9.93 16.44 0.79
N HIS A 381 -10.48 17.57 1.23
CA HIS A 381 -11.62 17.59 2.13
C HIS A 381 -12.89 17.15 1.42
N CYS A 382 -13.70 16.33 2.09
CA CYS A 382 -15.03 15.97 1.59
C CYS A 382 -15.96 17.19 1.70
N PRO A 383 -16.61 17.64 0.60
CA PRO A 383 -17.56 18.75 0.67
C PRO A 383 -18.81 18.49 1.52
N VAL A 384 -19.09 17.21 1.84
CA VAL A 384 -20.27 16.81 2.61
C VAL A 384 -19.97 16.61 4.09
N CYS A 385 -18.92 15.86 4.43
CA CYS A 385 -18.58 15.51 5.81
C CYS A 385 -17.29 16.14 6.33
N ASP A 386 -16.62 16.98 5.52
CA ASP A 386 -15.36 17.68 5.81
C ASP A 386 -14.16 16.77 6.19
N PHE A 387 -14.31 15.45 6.05
CA PHE A 387 -13.23 14.52 6.30
C PHE A 387 -12.05 14.77 5.35
N ALA A 388 -10.85 14.91 5.91
CA ALA A 388 -9.60 15.07 5.18
C ALA A 388 -9.17 13.72 4.55
N ASN A 389 -9.52 13.53 3.27
CA ASN A 389 -9.12 12.33 2.54
C ASN A 389 -7.68 12.47 2.05
N ILE A 390 -6.94 11.35 2.01
CA ILE A 390 -5.64 11.29 1.35
C ILE A 390 -5.79 10.47 0.06
N PHE A 391 -5.50 11.10 -1.07
CA PHE A 391 -5.57 10.51 -2.41
C PHE A 391 -4.24 10.67 -3.13
N TRP A 392 -4.04 9.90 -4.21
CA TRP A 392 -2.98 10.22 -5.16
C TRP A 392 -3.38 11.46 -5.94
N GLY A 393 -2.43 12.35 -6.20
CA GLY A 393 -2.63 13.54 -7.00
C GLY A 393 -1.34 14.08 -7.61
N LEU A 394 -1.47 15.13 -8.41
CA LEU A 394 -0.38 15.91 -8.98
C LEU A 394 -0.42 17.29 -8.33
N VAL A 395 0.75 17.82 -8.02
CA VAL A 395 0.92 19.17 -7.48
C VAL A 395 1.86 19.97 -8.37
N ASP A 396 1.73 21.30 -8.34
CA ASP A 396 2.71 22.19 -8.95
C ASP A 396 3.94 22.39 -8.03
N ASP A 397 4.86 23.27 -8.44
CA ASP A 397 6.09 23.57 -7.71
C ASP A 397 5.82 24.23 -6.34
N ASP A 398 4.66 24.87 -6.18
CA ASP A 398 4.22 25.51 -4.93
C ASP A 398 3.48 24.51 -4.00
N GLY A 399 3.15 23.32 -4.50
CA GLY A 399 2.46 22.27 -3.76
C GLY A 399 0.93 22.32 -3.87
N ASP A 400 0.39 23.18 -4.72
CA ASP A 400 -1.04 23.28 -4.98
C ASP A 400 -1.52 22.13 -5.86
N ILE A 401 -2.74 21.64 -5.61
CA ILE A 401 -3.27 20.44 -6.27
C ILE A 401 -3.68 20.78 -7.72
N ILE A 402 -2.94 20.22 -8.69
CA ILE A 402 -3.29 20.24 -10.11
C ILE A 402 -4.39 19.20 -10.42
N GLU A 403 -4.25 18.00 -9.86
CA GLU A 403 -5.19 16.90 -10.09
C GLU A 403 -5.21 15.95 -8.89
N HIS A 404 -6.35 15.32 -8.60
CA HIS A 404 -6.37 14.15 -7.72
C HIS A 404 -7.22 13.01 -8.28
N PHE A 405 -6.85 11.80 -7.88
CA PHE A 405 -7.42 10.55 -8.38
C PHE A 405 -8.38 9.89 -7.39
N GLY A 406 -8.76 10.62 -6.34
CA GLY A 406 -9.79 10.21 -5.38
C GLY A 406 -11.15 9.98 -6.04
N ARG A 407 -11.85 8.91 -5.65
CA ARG A 407 -13.16 8.52 -6.23
C ARG A 407 -14.32 8.66 -5.25
N ARG A 408 -14.16 8.25 -4.00
CA ARG A 408 -15.19 8.30 -2.95
C ARG A 408 -14.57 8.75 -1.63
N CYS A 409 -15.33 9.48 -0.84
CA CYS A 409 -14.94 9.84 0.51
C CYS A 409 -14.68 8.58 1.36
N GLN A 410 -13.60 8.60 2.15
CA GLN A 410 -13.15 7.49 2.99
C GLN A 410 -13.67 7.58 4.43
N ALA A 411 -14.48 8.60 4.75
CA ALA A 411 -15.00 8.79 6.10
C ALA A 411 -16.01 7.71 6.48
N LEU A 412 -15.98 7.29 7.74
CA LEU A 412 -17.06 6.57 8.41
C LEU A 412 -17.89 7.59 9.19
N ILE A 413 -19.15 7.72 8.79
CA ILE A 413 -20.14 8.57 9.45
C ILE A 413 -21.11 7.68 10.22
N GLU A 414 -21.64 8.21 11.31
CA GLU A 414 -22.66 7.53 12.10
C GLU A 414 -24.04 7.96 11.60
N GLN A 415 -24.83 6.99 11.13
CA GLN A 415 -26.22 7.20 10.70
C GLN A 415 -27.07 6.11 11.34
N GLU A 416 -28.13 6.52 12.07
CA GLU A 416 -29.08 5.60 12.72
C GLU A 416 -28.40 4.55 13.64
N GLY A 417 -27.32 4.95 14.31
CA GLY A 417 -26.55 4.07 15.20
C GLY A 417 -25.66 3.04 14.47
N GLN A 418 -25.56 3.12 13.14
CA GLN A 418 -24.64 2.30 12.34
C GLN A 418 -23.53 3.17 11.72
N LYS A 419 -22.30 2.66 11.73
CA LYS A 419 -21.20 3.27 11.00
C LYS A 419 -21.32 2.91 9.52
N LYS A 420 -21.48 3.92 8.66
CA LYS A 420 -21.52 3.76 7.21
C LYS A 420 -20.46 4.65 6.55
N GLN A 421 -19.92 4.22 5.42
CA GLN A 421 -19.01 5.06 4.64
C GLN A 421 -19.80 6.25 4.07
N CYS A 422 -19.21 7.46 4.09
CA CYS A 422 -19.79 8.62 3.43
C CYS A 422 -20.07 8.34 1.95
N ASP A 423 -21.27 8.71 1.49
CA ASP A 423 -21.72 8.46 0.12
C ASP A 423 -21.22 9.47 -0.91
N PHE A 424 -20.53 10.52 -0.47
CA PHE A 424 -19.98 11.50 -1.38
C PHE A 424 -18.94 10.87 -2.32
N ARG A 425 -19.19 11.01 -3.63
CA ARG A 425 -18.30 10.55 -4.70
C ARG A 425 -17.64 11.77 -5.33
N PHE A 426 -16.31 11.77 -5.30
CA PHE A 426 -15.49 12.70 -6.07
C PHE A 426 -15.60 12.40 -7.56
N ARG A 427 -15.70 11.12 -7.93
CA ARG A 427 -15.92 10.69 -9.31
C ARG A 427 -16.92 9.54 -9.33
N SER A 428 -17.96 9.66 -10.15
CA SER A 428 -19.04 8.69 -10.25
C SER A 428 -19.44 8.47 -11.71
N LYS A 429 -20.18 7.39 -11.96
CA LYS A 429 -20.93 7.20 -13.20
C LYS A 429 -22.42 7.11 -12.90
N VAL A 430 -23.22 7.73 -13.75
CA VAL A 430 -24.67 7.79 -13.58
C VAL A 430 -25.31 6.52 -14.15
N CYS A 431 -26.24 5.93 -13.40
CA CYS A 431 -27.00 4.80 -13.89
C CYS A 431 -27.93 5.24 -15.03
N PRO A 432 -27.88 4.62 -16.21
CA PRO A 432 -28.76 4.99 -17.31
C PRO A 432 -30.24 4.65 -17.05
N ASN A 433 -30.52 3.75 -16.10
CA ASN A 433 -31.87 3.31 -15.78
C ASN A 433 -32.56 4.19 -14.73
N CYS A 434 -31.87 4.51 -13.62
CA CYS A 434 -32.47 5.25 -12.49
C CYS A 434 -31.84 6.62 -12.22
N GLY A 435 -30.77 6.99 -12.93
CA GLY A 435 -30.08 8.26 -12.72
C GLY A 435 -29.18 8.32 -11.48
N GLU A 436 -29.06 7.24 -10.70
CA GLU A 436 -28.24 7.26 -9.49
C GLU A 436 -26.73 7.23 -9.74
N GLU A 437 -25.97 7.83 -8.84
CA GLU A 437 -24.51 7.88 -8.92
C GLU A 437 -23.85 6.61 -8.39
N ASN A 438 -23.01 5.99 -9.20
CA ASN A 438 -22.35 4.74 -8.88
C ASN A 438 -20.83 4.90 -8.92
N ASP A 439 -20.10 4.00 -8.23
CA ASP A 439 -18.65 3.92 -8.39
C ASP A 439 -18.31 3.69 -9.86
N ILE A 440 -17.25 4.32 -10.37
CA ILE A 440 -16.79 4.14 -11.75
C ILE A 440 -16.58 2.65 -12.06
N ALA A 441 -16.09 1.86 -11.10
CA ALA A 441 -15.86 0.43 -11.25
C ALA A 441 -17.10 -0.44 -11.04
N ALA A 442 -18.23 0.11 -10.56
CA ALA A 442 -19.43 -0.68 -10.27
C ALA A 442 -20.01 -1.30 -11.56
N LYS A 443 -20.25 -2.60 -11.58
CA LYS A 443 -20.88 -3.28 -12.73
C LYS A 443 -22.41 -3.31 -12.64
N ILE A 444 -22.94 -3.02 -11.46
CA ILE A 444 -24.36 -3.09 -11.13
C ILE A 444 -24.71 -1.81 -10.38
N CYS A 445 -25.89 -1.26 -10.65
CA CYS A 445 -26.37 -0.08 -9.98
C CYS A 445 -26.73 -0.43 -8.54
N HIS A 446 -26.15 0.28 -7.57
CA HIS A 446 -26.42 0.05 -6.15
C HIS A 446 -27.87 0.38 -5.71
N SER A 447 -28.63 1.07 -6.56
CA SER A 447 -30.01 1.50 -6.26
C SER A 447 -31.07 0.65 -6.95
N CYS A 448 -30.92 0.37 -8.25
CA CYS A 448 -31.94 -0.33 -9.04
C CYS A 448 -31.50 -1.70 -9.58
N ASP A 449 -30.32 -2.19 -9.17
CA ASP A 449 -29.71 -3.45 -9.61
C ASP A 449 -29.52 -3.62 -11.14
N ALA A 450 -29.79 -2.56 -11.92
CA ALA A 450 -29.55 -2.55 -13.35
C ALA A 450 -28.04 -2.71 -13.61
N MET A 451 -27.70 -3.58 -14.57
CA MET A 451 -26.31 -3.71 -15.02
C MET A 451 -25.83 -2.36 -15.54
N LEU A 452 -24.82 -1.79 -14.87
CA LEU A 452 -24.11 -0.62 -15.36
C LEU A 452 -23.23 -1.14 -16.49
N ILE A 453 -23.70 -0.93 -17.71
CA ILE A 453 -23.12 -1.53 -18.92
C ILE A 453 -21.60 -1.33 -18.91
N ASP A 454 -20.87 -2.44 -18.99
CA ASP A 454 -19.41 -2.45 -19.17
C ASP A 454 -19.09 -1.55 -20.38
N PRO A 455 -18.24 -0.52 -20.24
CA PRO A 455 -17.85 0.33 -21.35
C PRO A 455 -17.49 -0.47 -22.60
N ASP A 456 -16.77 -1.59 -22.50
CA ASP A 456 -16.41 -2.40 -23.66
C ASP A 456 -17.62 -3.07 -24.32
N LYS A 457 -18.54 -3.59 -23.51
CA LYS A 457 -19.78 -4.21 -24.00
C LYS A 457 -20.67 -3.14 -24.65
N ARG A 458 -20.82 -1.99 -24.01
CA ARG A 458 -21.60 -0.85 -24.53
C ARG A 458 -21.02 -0.34 -25.83
N LEU A 459 -19.72 -0.10 -25.87
CA LEU A 459 -19.03 0.37 -27.07
C LEU A 459 -19.17 -0.66 -28.20
N LYS A 460 -19.03 -1.95 -27.90
CA LYS A 460 -19.23 -3.02 -28.90
C LYS A 460 -20.68 -3.08 -29.42
N GLU A 461 -21.68 -3.02 -28.55
CA GLU A 461 -23.10 -3.03 -28.92
C GLU A 461 -23.48 -1.80 -29.76
N VAL A 462 -22.99 -0.63 -29.37
CA VAL A 462 -23.28 0.61 -30.10
C VAL A 462 -22.54 0.67 -31.44
N LEU A 463 -21.31 0.14 -31.52
CA LEU A 463 -20.57 0.02 -32.79
C LEU A 463 -21.23 -0.92 -33.80
N GLN A 464 -22.10 -1.85 -33.37
CA GLN A 464 -22.90 -2.68 -34.28
C GLN A 464 -24.07 -1.91 -34.90
N GLN A 465 -24.47 -0.78 -34.32
CA GLN A 465 -25.53 0.06 -34.83
C GLN A 465 -25.02 1.00 -35.92
N LYS A 466 -25.80 1.17 -36.99
CA LYS A 466 -25.48 2.15 -38.04
C LYS A 466 -25.42 3.56 -37.43
N HIS A 467 -24.54 4.40 -37.98
CA HIS A 467 -24.40 5.82 -37.64
C HIS A 467 -23.76 6.15 -36.28
N HIS A 468 -23.17 5.18 -35.57
CA HIS A 468 -22.38 5.49 -34.38
C HIS A 468 -20.88 5.48 -34.71
N HIS A 469 -20.13 6.34 -34.01
CA HIS A 469 -18.69 6.46 -34.18
C HIS A 469 -18.01 6.57 -32.81
N LEU A 470 -16.91 5.83 -32.70
CA LEU A 470 -16.05 5.84 -31.53
C LEU A 470 -14.94 6.87 -31.75
N PHE A 471 -15.12 8.05 -31.16
CA PHE A 471 -14.18 9.15 -31.30
C PHE A 471 -13.13 9.04 -30.20
N LYS A 472 -11.93 8.61 -30.58
CA LYS A 472 -10.79 8.37 -29.70
C LYS A 472 -10.04 9.67 -29.45
N CYS A 473 -10.40 10.38 -28.37
CA CYS A 473 -9.96 11.75 -28.14
C CYS A 473 -8.46 11.82 -27.82
N ASP A 474 -7.71 12.54 -28.64
CA ASP A 474 -6.28 12.79 -28.46
C ASP A 474 -6.02 14.19 -27.88
N ALA A 475 -6.75 15.21 -28.33
CA ALA A 475 -6.64 16.57 -27.80
C ALA A 475 -8.00 17.21 -27.49
N MET A 476 -8.01 18.17 -26.58
CA MET A 476 -9.17 19.01 -26.23
C MET A 476 -8.71 20.47 -26.17
N LEU A 477 -9.30 21.32 -27.02
CA LEU A 477 -8.96 22.72 -27.18
C LEU A 477 -10.16 23.60 -26.79
N PHE A 478 -9.87 24.77 -26.23
CA PHE A 478 -10.86 25.77 -25.84
C PHE A 478 -10.69 26.99 -26.72
N GLU A 479 -11.75 27.35 -27.43
CA GLU A 479 -11.78 28.47 -28.36
C GLU A 479 -12.98 29.37 -28.01
N GLU A 480 -12.83 30.68 -28.23
CA GLU A 480 -13.95 31.60 -28.22
C GLU A 480 -14.53 31.69 -29.63
N ASP A 481 -15.80 31.31 -29.78
CA ASP A 481 -16.54 31.45 -31.04
C ASP A 481 -17.67 32.46 -30.84
N LYS A 482 -17.39 33.72 -31.20
CA LYS A 482 -18.24 34.89 -30.91
C LYS A 482 -18.43 35.04 -29.40
N ASP A 483 -19.65 34.87 -28.88
CA ASP A 483 -19.97 34.92 -27.44
C ASP A 483 -20.18 33.53 -26.82
N ARG A 484 -19.61 32.49 -27.43
CA ARG A 484 -19.78 31.10 -27.01
C ARG A 484 -18.44 30.47 -26.74
N LEU A 485 -18.41 29.64 -25.71
CA LEU A 485 -17.30 28.72 -25.52
C LEU A 485 -17.43 27.58 -26.52
N LYS A 486 -16.43 27.41 -27.38
CA LYS A 486 -16.29 26.27 -28.27
C LYS A 486 -15.24 25.33 -27.68
N ILE A 487 -15.64 24.09 -27.41
CA ILE A 487 -14.75 23.02 -26.95
C ILE A 487 -14.55 22.07 -28.12
N ARG A 488 -13.33 22.04 -28.66
CA ARG A 488 -12.96 21.25 -29.84
C ARG A 488 -12.15 20.04 -29.40
N TYR A 489 -12.73 18.87 -29.60
CA TYR A 489 -12.04 17.58 -29.42
C TYR A 489 -11.43 17.16 -30.76
N ILE A 490 -10.21 16.64 -30.72
CA ILE A 490 -9.48 16.10 -31.87
C ILE A 490 -9.20 14.63 -31.59
N ASP A 491 -9.50 13.74 -32.53
CA ASP A 491 -9.19 12.32 -32.40
C ASP A 491 -7.77 11.97 -32.90
N ILE A 492 -7.37 10.72 -32.71
CA ILE A 492 -6.06 10.20 -33.16
C ILE A 492 -5.86 10.26 -34.68
N ASP A 493 -6.95 10.36 -35.45
CA ASP A 493 -6.93 10.44 -36.92
C ASP A 493 -6.98 11.90 -37.39
N GLY A 494 -6.99 12.87 -36.46
CA GLY A 494 -7.05 14.30 -36.74
C GLY A 494 -8.46 14.85 -37.04
N ASN A 495 -9.52 14.05 -36.90
CA ASN A 495 -10.90 14.50 -37.05
C ASN A 495 -11.31 15.34 -35.85
N ASP A 496 -12.22 16.29 -36.06
CA ASP A 496 -12.73 17.14 -34.98
C ASP A 496 -14.21 16.96 -34.66
N PHE A 497 -14.50 17.12 -33.37
CA PHE A 497 -15.85 17.20 -32.83
C PHE A 497 -15.94 18.43 -31.93
N CYS A 498 -16.96 19.27 -32.12
CA CYS A 498 -17.09 20.54 -31.38
C CYS A 498 -18.37 20.56 -30.53
N GLN A 499 -18.23 20.97 -29.27
CA GLN A 499 -19.34 21.36 -28.41
C GLN A 499 -19.36 22.87 -28.19
N TYR A 500 -20.56 23.43 -28.01
CA TYR A 500 -20.76 24.88 -27.86
C TYR A 500 -21.57 25.16 -26.59
N PHE A 501 -21.07 26.08 -25.76
CA PHE A 501 -21.75 26.52 -24.55
C PHE A 501 -21.98 28.04 -24.58
N ASN A 502 -23.24 28.44 -24.36
CA ASN A 502 -23.62 29.86 -24.27
C ASN A 502 -23.45 30.37 -22.83
N PHE A 503 -23.03 31.62 -22.67
CA PHE A 503 -22.83 32.26 -21.35
C PHE A 503 -23.80 33.43 -21.10
N LYS A 504 -24.90 33.52 -21.87
CA LYS A 504 -25.81 34.67 -21.83
C LYS A 504 -26.70 34.69 -20.58
N THR A 505 -27.04 33.52 -20.04
CA THR A 505 -27.92 33.43 -18.87
C THR A 505 -27.32 32.57 -17.76
N LYS A 506 -27.73 32.84 -16.52
CA LYS A 506 -27.34 32.01 -15.36
C LYS A 506 -27.71 30.54 -15.53
N ALA A 507 -28.82 30.24 -16.23
CA ALA A 507 -29.23 28.86 -16.51
C ALA A 507 -28.27 28.16 -17.48
N GLN A 508 -27.79 28.86 -18.51
CA GLN A 508 -26.82 28.30 -19.44
C GLN A 508 -25.45 28.09 -18.78
N ILE A 509 -25.02 29.02 -17.92
CA ILE A 509 -23.80 28.85 -17.12
C ILE A 509 -23.94 27.64 -16.20
N ARG A 510 -25.07 27.48 -15.49
CA ARG A 510 -25.32 26.28 -14.66
C ARG A 510 -25.30 24.99 -15.48
N ALA A 511 -25.85 25.00 -16.70
CA ALA A 511 -25.80 23.85 -17.59
C ALA A 511 -24.36 23.51 -18.01
N PHE A 512 -23.53 24.52 -18.29
CA PHE A 512 -22.09 24.31 -18.53
C PHE A 512 -21.40 23.67 -17.33
N TYR A 513 -21.70 24.10 -16.10
CA TYR A 513 -21.16 23.45 -14.91
C TYR A 513 -21.57 21.98 -14.81
N ALA A 514 -22.86 21.69 -14.99
CA ALA A 514 -23.40 20.34 -14.84
C ALA A 514 -22.92 19.38 -15.94
N ILE A 515 -22.83 19.85 -17.18
CA ILE A 515 -22.51 19.01 -18.34
C ILE A 515 -20.99 18.86 -18.52
N PHE A 516 -20.24 19.95 -18.32
CA PHE A 516 -18.81 19.99 -18.63
C PHE A 516 -17.93 20.01 -17.37
N VAL A 517 -18.08 21.02 -16.49
CA VAL A 517 -17.13 21.24 -15.38
C VAL A 517 -17.05 20.03 -14.45
N LEU A 518 -18.18 19.47 -14.03
CA LEU A 518 -18.21 18.36 -13.07
C LEU A 518 -17.59 17.06 -13.63
N SER A 519 -17.70 16.82 -14.93
CA SER A 519 -17.17 15.62 -15.59
C SER A 519 -15.71 15.77 -16.00
N HIS A 520 -15.32 16.98 -16.43
CA HIS A 520 -13.99 17.28 -16.96
C HIS A 520 -13.03 17.81 -15.89
N THR A 521 -13.44 18.11 -14.67
CA THR A 521 -12.50 18.61 -13.67
C THR A 521 -11.43 17.59 -13.27
N ARG A 522 -10.19 18.09 -13.12
CA ARG A 522 -9.07 17.38 -12.49
C ARG A 522 -9.14 17.37 -10.96
N THR A 523 -9.88 18.30 -10.36
CA THR A 523 -9.95 18.51 -8.91
C THR A 523 -11.39 18.43 -8.39
N PRO A 524 -12.10 17.30 -8.60
CA PRO A 524 -13.47 17.18 -8.14
C PRO A 524 -13.60 17.43 -6.63
N GLY A 525 -14.68 18.09 -6.21
CA GLY A 525 -14.89 18.43 -4.80
C GLY A 525 -14.12 19.65 -4.29
N LEU A 526 -13.10 20.14 -5.01
CA LEU A 526 -12.54 21.47 -4.75
C LEU A 526 -13.43 22.55 -5.38
N LYS A 527 -13.40 23.76 -4.81
CA LYS A 527 -14.17 24.90 -5.35
C LYS A 527 -13.58 25.33 -6.69
N HIS A 528 -14.42 25.36 -7.72
CA HIS A 528 -14.05 25.95 -9.01
C HIS A 528 -14.22 27.47 -9.01
N PRO A 529 -13.42 28.17 -9.86
CA PRO A 529 -13.68 29.57 -10.19
C PRO A 529 -15.13 29.74 -10.64
N ARG A 530 -15.74 30.88 -10.30
CA ARG A 530 -17.07 31.24 -10.79
C ARG A 530 -16.96 31.87 -12.17
N TYR A 531 -17.35 31.13 -13.19
CA TYR A 531 -17.31 31.63 -14.56
C TYR A 531 -18.53 32.49 -14.86
N SER A 532 -18.26 33.72 -15.27
CA SER A 532 -19.21 34.68 -15.81
C SER A 532 -18.96 34.94 -17.30
N LYS A 533 -17.73 34.70 -17.78
CA LYS A 533 -17.31 34.93 -19.16
C LYS A 533 -16.54 33.74 -19.74
N VAL A 534 -16.52 33.65 -21.07
CA VAL A 534 -15.84 32.56 -21.81
C VAL A 534 -14.32 32.60 -21.57
N GLN A 535 -13.73 33.79 -21.55
CA GLN A 535 -12.28 33.98 -21.38
C GLN A 535 -11.77 33.43 -20.05
N GLU A 536 -12.59 33.50 -19.00
CA GLU A 536 -12.25 32.97 -17.68
C GLU A 536 -12.09 31.45 -17.72
N VAL A 537 -12.92 30.75 -18.52
CA VAL A 537 -12.81 29.30 -18.72
C VAL A 537 -11.57 28.95 -19.54
N ILE A 538 -11.28 29.70 -20.60
CA ILE A 538 -10.11 29.49 -21.46
C ILE A 538 -8.81 29.70 -20.68
N ALA A 539 -8.79 30.69 -19.77
CA ALA A 539 -7.66 30.97 -18.90
C ALA A 539 -7.38 29.84 -17.90
N THR A 540 -8.42 29.11 -17.48
CA THR A 540 -8.32 27.99 -16.53
C THR A 540 -8.47 26.63 -17.21
N ARG A 541 -8.20 26.53 -18.52
CA ARG A 541 -8.40 25.30 -19.30
C ARG A 541 -7.64 24.08 -18.76
N ASP A 542 -6.50 24.32 -18.12
CA ASP A 542 -5.62 23.26 -17.59
C ASP A 542 -6.23 22.53 -16.38
N LEU A 543 -7.24 23.12 -15.72
CA LEU A 543 -8.03 22.48 -14.67
C LEU A 543 -8.95 21.37 -15.20
N PHE A 544 -9.06 21.24 -16.52
CA PHE A 544 -9.91 20.25 -17.17
C PHE A 544 -9.08 19.15 -17.83
N ARG A 545 -9.54 17.91 -17.67
CA ARG A 545 -9.01 16.72 -18.36
C ARG A 545 -9.86 16.42 -19.58
N LYS A 546 -9.20 15.96 -20.65
CA LYS A 546 -9.88 15.43 -21.82
C LYS A 546 -10.49 14.04 -21.51
N PRO A 547 -11.59 13.66 -22.17
CA PRO A 547 -12.05 12.28 -22.16
C PRO A 547 -11.09 11.37 -22.91
N ASP A 548 -11.15 10.06 -22.62
CA ASP A 548 -10.43 9.05 -23.39
C ASP A 548 -11.20 8.71 -24.68
N ILE A 549 -12.53 8.59 -24.57
CA ILE A 549 -13.42 8.21 -25.67
C ILE A 549 -14.70 9.05 -25.62
N LEU A 550 -15.14 9.52 -26.78
CA LEU A 550 -16.47 10.08 -27.00
C LEU A 550 -17.27 9.13 -27.89
N LEU A 551 -18.51 8.84 -27.49
CA LEU A 551 -19.45 8.09 -28.32
C LEU A 551 -20.35 9.06 -29.07
N LEU A 552 -20.17 9.12 -30.39
CA LEU A 552 -20.88 10.04 -31.26
C LEU A 552 -21.93 9.32 -32.09
N LYS A 553 -23.06 9.98 -32.34
CA LYS A 553 -24.12 9.49 -33.23
C LYS A 553 -24.35 10.47 -34.36
N LYS A 554 -24.32 10.00 -35.60
CA LYS A 554 -24.53 10.80 -36.80
C LYS A 554 -26.01 11.05 -37.01
N HIS A 555 -26.37 12.32 -37.12
CA HIS A 555 -27.70 12.82 -37.48
C HIS A 555 -27.64 13.64 -38.78
N LYS A 556 -28.80 14.07 -39.29
CA LYS A 556 -28.92 14.81 -40.57
C LYS A 556 -28.07 16.09 -40.63
N LYS A 557 -27.75 16.70 -39.48
CA LYS A 557 -27.06 17.99 -39.37
C LYS A 557 -25.65 17.92 -38.77
N GLY A 558 -25.14 16.71 -38.47
CA GLY A 558 -23.82 16.55 -37.85
C GLY A 558 -23.75 15.36 -36.89
N TRP A 559 -22.83 15.44 -35.95
CA TRP A 559 -22.63 14.45 -34.89
C TRP A 559 -23.20 14.97 -33.58
N ASP A 560 -23.90 14.10 -32.84
CA ASP A 560 -24.37 14.37 -31.48
C ASP A 560 -23.58 13.51 -30.49
N LEU A 561 -23.12 14.12 -29.41
CA LEU A 561 -22.47 13.41 -28.31
C LEU A 561 -23.52 12.61 -27.53
N GLN A 562 -23.34 11.30 -27.45
CA GLN A 562 -24.16 10.43 -26.62
C GLN A 562 -23.53 10.27 -25.24
N GLU A 563 -22.25 9.91 -25.19
CA GLU A 563 -21.57 9.56 -23.95
C GLU A 563 -20.10 9.96 -23.97
N THR A 564 -19.58 10.26 -22.77
CA THR A 564 -18.20 10.64 -22.53
C THR A 564 -17.57 9.65 -21.57
N PHE A 565 -16.46 9.03 -21.97
CA PHE A 565 -15.73 8.07 -21.14
C PHE A 565 -14.40 8.66 -20.70
N PHE A 566 -14.19 8.70 -19.39
CA PHE A 566 -12.93 9.05 -18.75
C PHE A 566 -12.34 7.81 -18.09
N ASP A 567 -11.01 7.82 -17.88
CA ASP A 567 -10.29 6.75 -17.19
C ASP A 567 -10.56 5.35 -17.78
N TYR A 568 -10.78 5.29 -19.10
CA TYR A 568 -11.16 4.08 -19.80
C TYR A 568 -10.01 3.08 -19.82
N GLN A 569 -10.29 1.88 -19.31
CA GLN A 569 -9.36 0.74 -19.21
C GLN A 569 -10.01 -0.46 -19.90
N GLY A 570 -9.97 -0.47 -21.24
CA GLY A 570 -10.62 -1.50 -22.06
C GLY A 570 -10.00 -1.64 -23.44
N ARG A 571 -10.56 -2.51 -24.28
CA ARG A 571 -9.96 -2.92 -25.57
C ARG A 571 -9.79 -1.79 -26.58
N TYR A 572 -10.55 -0.70 -26.44
CA TYR A 572 -10.53 0.42 -27.38
C TYR A 572 -9.61 1.58 -26.96
N GLN A 573 -8.72 1.35 -25.99
CA GLN A 573 -7.85 2.38 -25.43
C GLN A 573 -6.90 2.93 -26.50
N THR A 574 -6.66 4.24 -26.46
CA THR A 574 -5.63 4.88 -27.28
C THR A 574 -4.24 4.60 -26.70
N GLU A 575 -3.27 4.26 -27.54
CA GLU A 575 -1.89 3.98 -27.13
C GLU A 575 -1.14 5.23 -26.61
N SER A 576 -1.76 6.42 -26.65
CA SER A 576 -1.11 7.71 -26.31
C SER A 576 -1.03 8.05 -24.81
N LYS A 577 -1.23 7.11 -23.88
CA LYS A 577 -1.18 7.41 -22.43
C LYS A 577 0.21 7.58 -21.81
N PHE A 578 1.29 7.59 -22.60
CA PHE A 578 2.67 7.58 -22.05
C PHE A 578 3.55 8.80 -22.37
N LEU A 579 3.02 9.87 -22.95
CA LEU A 579 3.80 11.09 -23.20
C LEU A 579 3.02 12.33 -22.78
N ASN A 580 3.22 12.77 -21.52
CA ASN A 580 3.44 14.16 -21.06
C ASN A 580 3.47 14.22 -19.53
#